data_AF-A0A1G0SIZ2-F1
#
_entry.id   AF-A0A1G0SIZ2-F1
#
_cell.length_a   1.000
_cell.length_b   1.000
_cell.length_c   1.000
_cell.angle_alpha   90.00
_cell.angle_beta   90.00
_cell.angle_gamma   90.00
#
_symmetry.space_group_name_H-M   'P 1'
#
loop_
_entity.id
_entity.type
_entity.pdbx_description
1 polymer ?
#
loop_
_entity_poly.entity_id
_entity_poly.type
_entity_poly.pdbx_seq_one_letter_code
_entity_poly.pdbx_strand_id
1 'polypeptide(L)'
;MKTFAHVALLAFLGSLLCASTLNAQFDNPASLTVKNASSAITLDGKLDEASWTGAPTLIYGNGAQTFKVAGENTVTAGVDVKNPFTDATVVYNVPNTDSSWGRVKFLRKGMNLYIGITSNDKSIGKFDWEGDGIFLKVKNSVGQGREFKLYWQNIDANKDTMRYEEQIASTGSGWGSLPAGSTVNDTNNVDNGYSGELRIDLAALGYTAPLGSVEVSLTVFDPDGYQHPMNTWDHNVGSFYKSWWGSEWGDVYRSLMFTLEPFEDPDTLAVKIAAGTMSFDGKLDEADWTGAPTLAFGAGAQLKKVTGEYTVTAGLDIKNPFTEADVVYRVPHTDSTLTRVKFLQKIDKLYIGIQSDDKSLCKFDWEGDGLFMKLKTAVGQAREFKLYWQNTGVNKDTIRYEEQIVGLGMGKGYLLTGSTVNDTDDVDNGYEAELMVDLVAMGYTGSDVNLTVQLAIFDPDGYEHPMNAWDHTIGSYYKSWWGSEWGDVFRTLKLQSPVTGAETADHSVPSVYSLGQNYPNPFNPSTTIQFGLPTRSMVTLKIYDVLGREVQTLVNGEMAAGTHDFVFHAGNLSSGLYFYILSATPLSGDRQEPFASTKKLLLVK
;
A
#
# COMPACT_ATOMS: atom_id res chain seq x y z
N MET A 1 -6.85 -90.06 -10.28
CA MET A 1 -7.58 -89.10 -11.13
C MET A 1 -7.56 -87.77 -10.40
N LYS A 2 -6.67 -86.85 -10.79
CA LYS A 2 -6.94 -85.74 -11.72
C LYS A 2 -7.96 -84.76 -11.13
N THR A 3 -7.50 -83.73 -10.40
CA THR A 3 -7.30 -82.34 -10.86
C THR A 3 -8.60 -81.60 -11.13
N PHE A 4 -8.93 -80.61 -10.28
CA PHE A 4 -9.12 -79.20 -10.64
C PHE A 4 -9.62 -78.41 -9.41
N ALA A 5 -8.65 -77.95 -8.61
CA ALA A 5 -8.74 -76.67 -7.94
C ALA A 5 -8.50 -75.58 -8.99
N HIS A 6 -8.99 -74.36 -8.73
CA HIS A 6 -8.94 -73.14 -9.57
C HIS A 6 -10.13 -72.99 -10.53
N VAL A 7 -11.16 -72.28 -10.08
CA VAL A 7 -11.74 -71.03 -10.63
C VAL A 7 -13.09 -70.83 -9.92
N ALA A 8 -13.07 -70.38 -8.67
CA ALA A 8 -14.27 -69.90 -7.96
C ALA A 8 -13.93 -68.92 -6.82
N LEU A 9 -12.70 -68.38 -6.80
CA LEU A 9 -12.24 -67.39 -5.83
C LEU A 9 -11.59 -66.18 -6.53
N LEU A 10 -12.12 -65.79 -7.70
CA LEU A 10 -11.78 -64.54 -8.38
C LEU A 10 -13.02 -63.70 -8.76
N ALA A 11 -14.23 -64.14 -8.39
CA ALA A 11 -15.48 -63.44 -8.70
C ALA A 11 -16.03 -62.60 -7.54
N PHE A 12 -15.40 -62.63 -6.36
CA PHE A 12 -15.87 -61.88 -5.18
C PHE A 12 -14.86 -60.85 -4.62
N LEU A 13 -13.64 -60.78 -5.17
CA LEU A 13 -12.73 -59.64 -4.97
C LEU A 13 -12.78 -58.63 -6.13
N GLY A 14 -13.43 -58.97 -7.25
CA GLY A 14 -13.56 -58.08 -8.42
C GLY A 14 -14.73 -57.08 -8.34
N SER A 15 -15.68 -57.28 -7.43
CA SER A 15 -16.87 -56.42 -7.28
C SER A 15 -16.81 -55.46 -6.08
N LEU A 16 -15.78 -55.54 -5.24
CA LEU A 16 -15.48 -54.55 -4.19
C LEU A 16 -14.28 -53.64 -4.52
N LEU A 17 -13.58 -53.89 -5.63
CA LEU A 17 -12.51 -53.02 -6.15
C LEU A 17 -12.93 -52.25 -7.41
N CYS A 18 -14.18 -52.39 -7.86
CA CYS A 18 -14.72 -51.67 -9.02
C CYS A 18 -15.90 -50.75 -8.68
N ALA A 19 -16.06 -50.40 -7.40
CA ALA A 19 -17.01 -49.39 -6.92
C ALA A 19 -16.33 -48.19 -6.22
N SER A 20 -14.99 -48.11 -6.28
CA SER A 20 -14.17 -47.02 -5.73
C SER A 20 -13.38 -46.25 -6.78
N THR A 21 -13.73 -46.35 -8.05
CA THR A 21 -13.19 -45.51 -9.11
C THR A 21 -14.32 -45.01 -9.98
N LEU A 22 -14.46 -43.68 -10.09
CA LEU A 22 -15.44 -42.90 -10.88
C LEU A 22 -16.70 -42.41 -10.14
N ASN A 23 -16.50 -41.81 -8.97
CA ASN A 23 -17.12 -40.50 -8.73
C ASN A 23 -15.95 -39.54 -8.62
N ALA A 24 -15.50 -38.96 -9.74
CA ALA A 24 -14.42 -37.97 -9.70
C ALA A 24 -14.96 -36.76 -8.94
N GLN A 25 -14.58 -36.64 -7.68
CA GLN A 25 -15.04 -35.58 -6.79
C GLN A 25 -14.60 -34.23 -7.34
N PHE A 26 -15.49 -33.24 -7.33
CA PHE A 26 -15.13 -31.91 -7.78
C PHE A 26 -14.15 -31.22 -6.83
N ASP A 27 -13.05 -30.73 -7.40
CA ASP A 27 -12.06 -29.89 -6.74
C ASP A 27 -12.59 -28.45 -6.66
N ASN A 28 -13.62 -28.24 -5.83
CA ASN A 28 -14.36 -26.99 -5.64
C ASN A 28 -13.80 -26.22 -4.44
N PRO A 29 -12.73 -25.42 -4.60
CA PRO A 29 -12.06 -24.79 -3.48
C PRO A 29 -12.95 -23.72 -2.84
N ALA A 30 -12.82 -23.51 -1.53
CA ALA A 30 -13.47 -22.37 -0.86
C ALA A 30 -12.82 -21.02 -1.24
N SER A 31 -11.57 -21.05 -1.66
CA SER A 31 -10.77 -19.88 -2.01
C SER A 31 -9.74 -20.17 -3.10
N LEU A 32 -9.34 -19.15 -3.85
CA LEU A 32 -8.33 -19.23 -4.90
C LEU A 32 -7.31 -18.10 -4.75
N THR A 33 -6.02 -18.41 -4.75
CA THR A 33 -4.95 -17.40 -4.68
C THR A 33 -4.72 -16.78 -6.05
N VAL A 34 -5.11 -15.51 -6.19
CA VAL A 34 -4.97 -14.71 -7.41
C VAL A 34 -3.53 -14.21 -7.53
N LYS A 35 -2.98 -14.38 -8.74
CA LYS A 35 -1.65 -13.90 -9.10
C LYS A 35 -1.70 -12.46 -9.56
N ASN A 36 -0.64 -11.69 -9.25
CA ASN A 36 -0.48 -10.39 -9.86
C ASN A 36 -0.01 -10.53 -11.31
N ALA A 37 -0.59 -9.74 -12.20
CA ALA A 37 -0.15 -9.63 -13.57
C ALA A 37 1.23 -8.96 -13.63
N SER A 38 2.13 -9.50 -14.45
CA SER A 38 3.48 -8.94 -14.62
C SER A 38 3.46 -7.58 -15.33
N SER A 39 2.42 -7.34 -16.14
CA SER A 39 2.18 -6.11 -16.91
C SER A 39 0.70 -5.72 -16.82
N ALA A 40 0.35 -4.56 -17.37
CA ALA A 40 -1.05 -4.25 -17.64
C ALA A 40 -1.65 -5.30 -18.60
N ILE A 41 -2.92 -5.65 -18.39
CA ILE A 41 -3.72 -6.49 -19.29
C ILE A 41 -4.47 -5.57 -20.24
N THR A 42 -4.43 -5.88 -21.53
CA THR A 42 -5.15 -5.15 -22.58
C THR A 42 -6.51 -5.81 -22.73
N LEU A 43 -7.60 -5.10 -22.46
CA LEU A 43 -8.94 -5.66 -22.68
C LEU A 43 -9.26 -5.68 -24.17
N ASP A 44 -9.00 -6.81 -24.83
CA ASP A 44 -9.38 -7.05 -26.22
C ASP A 44 -10.13 -8.37 -26.42
N GLY A 45 -10.37 -9.08 -25.31
CA GLY A 45 -11.10 -10.34 -25.27
C GLY A 45 -10.24 -11.56 -25.58
N LYS A 46 -8.92 -11.40 -25.77
CA LYS A 46 -7.97 -12.48 -26.05
C LYS A 46 -7.05 -12.65 -24.85
N LEU A 47 -6.95 -13.89 -24.38
CA LEU A 47 -6.05 -14.23 -23.29
C LEU A 47 -4.64 -14.53 -23.83
N ASP A 48 -4.03 -13.58 -24.54
CA ASP A 48 -2.76 -13.76 -25.24
C ASP A 48 -1.54 -13.15 -24.52
N GLU A 49 -1.76 -12.36 -23.47
CA GLU A 49 -0.66 -11.82 -22.68
C GLU A 49 0.01 -12.88 -21.80
N ALA A 50 1.32 -12.73 -21.62
CA ALA A 50 2.14 -13.66 -20.83
C ALA A 50 1.61 -13.87 -19.40
N SER A 51 0.99 -12.83 -18.81
CA SER A 51 0.40 -12.88 -17.46
C SER A 51 -0.68 -13.97 -17.30
N TRP A 52 -1.41 -14.32 -18.36
CA TRP A 52 -2.44 -15.37 -18.31
C TRP A 52 -1.87 -16.79 -18.19
N THR A 53 -0.58 -16.96 -18.47
CA THR A 53 0.11 -18.24 -18.34
C THR A 53 0.31 -18.57 -16.87
N GLY A 54 -0.23 -19.72 -16.44
CA GLY A 54 -0.16 -20.15 -15.05
C GLY A 54 -1.02 -19.33 -14.08
N ALA A 55 -1.90 -18.45 -14.57
CA ALA A 55 -2.95 -17.84 -13.76
C ALA A 55 -3.82 -18.95 -13.12
N PRO A 56 -4.31 -18.77 -11.89
CA PRO A 56 -5.19 -19.73 -11.26
C PRO A 56 -6.49 -19.90 -12.08
N THR A 57 -6.87 -21.14 -12.34
CA THR A 57 -7.96 -21.48 -13.26
C THR A 57 -9.05 -22.29 -12.56
N LEU A 58 -10.30 -21.94 -12.84
CA LEU A 58 -11.49 -22.72 -12.56
C LEU A 58 -12.08 -23.25 -13.88
N ILE A 59 -12.49 -24.51 -13.89
CA ILE A 59 -13.14 -25.16 -15.03
C ILE A 59 -14.60 -25.38 -14.71
N TYR A 60 -15.42 -24.93 -15.65
CA TYR A 60 -16.87 -25.00 -15.71
C TYR A 60 -17.27 -25.92 -16.85
N GLY A 61 -18.51 -26.39 -16.84
CA GLY A 61 -19.03 -27.29 -17.88
C GLY A 61 -19.42 -28.66 -17.35
N ASN A 62 -20.23 -29.36 -18.12
CA ASN A 62 -20.70 -30.70 -17.79
C ASN A 62 -19.54 -31.69 -17.87
N GLY A 63 -19.28 -32.40 -16.78
CA GLY A 63 -18.15 -33.32 -16.70
C GLY A 63 -16.79 -32.63 -16.62
N ALA A 64 -16.71 -31.37 -16.16
CA ALA A 64 -15.47 -30.56 -16.05
C ALA A 64 -14.22 -31.32 -15.54
N GLN A 65 -14.39 -32.35 -14.70
CA GLN A 65 -13.29 -33.24 -14.25
C GLN A 65 -12.50 -33.86 -15.39
N THR A 66 -13.14 -34.19 -16.51
CA THR A 66 -12.52 -34.90 -17.63
C THR A 66 -11.65 -33.97 -18.48
N PHE A 67 -11.92 -32.67 -18.44
CA PHE A 67 -11.19 -31.65 -19.19
C PHE A 67 -10.08 -30.98 -18.37
N LYS A 68 -10.00 -31.30 -17.08
CA LYS A 68 -9.04 -30.73 -16.13
C LYS A 68 -7.61 -31.11 -16.47
N VAL A 69 -6.72 -30.11 -16.53
CA VAL A 69 -5.27 -30.33 -16.53
C VAL A 69 -4.65 -30.03 -15.16
N ALA A 70 -3.39 -30.44 -14.97
CA ALA A 70 -2.67 -30.25 -13.71
C ALA A 70 -2.62 -28.76 -13.32
N GLY A 71 -2.97 -28.47 -12.05
CA GLY A 71 -2.98 -27.11 -11.49
C GLY A 71 -4.30 -26.35 -11.67
N GLU A 72 -5.26 -26.86 -12.45
CA GLU A 72 -6.60 -26.28 -12.54
C GLU A 72 -7.50 -26.80 -11.41
N ASN A 73 -8.60 -26.11 -11.13
CA ASN A 73 -9.64 -26.54 -10.19
C ASN A 73 -10.98 -26.61 -10.92
N THR A 74 -11.93 -27.39 -10.40
CA THR A 74 -13.23 -27.63 -11.05
C THR A 74 -14.33 -27.19 -10.12
N VAL A 75 -15.37 -26.55 -10.63
CA VAL A 75 -16.40 -25.97 -9.76
C VAL A 75 -17.45 -27.01 -9.32
N THR A 76 -18.64 -26.60 -8.90
CA THR A 76 -19.72 -27.56 -8.63
C THR A 76 -20.08 -28.38 -9.88
N ALA A 77 -20.79 -29.49 -9.69
CA ALA A 77 -21.39 -30.25 -10.80
C ALA A 77 -22.43 -29.45 -11.61
N GLY A 78 -22.72 -28.21 -11.20
CA GLY A 78 -23.76 -27.40 -11.81
C GLY A 78 -25.14 -28.02 -11.65
N VAL A 79 -26.07 -27.55 -12.47
CA VAL A 79 -27.36 -28.17 -12.70
C VAL A 79 -27.53 -28.37 -14.20
N ASP A 80 -27.67 -29.63 -14.60
CA ASP A 80 -28.16 -30.02 -15.91
C ASP A 80 -29.69 -29.92 -15.91
N VAL A 81 -30.25 -28.91 -16.55
CA VAL A 81 -31.68 -28.93 -16.92
C VAL A 81 -31.73 -29.55 -18.31
N LYS A 82 -31.82 -30.89 -18.39
CA LYS A 82 -31.69 -31.65 -19.65
C LYS A 82 -32.79 -32.70 -19.89
N ASN A 83 -33.81 -32.76 -19.04
CA ASN A 83 -34.85 -33.77 -19.20
C ASN A 83 -35.80 -33.39 -20.33
N PRO A 84 -36.16 -34.34 -21.23
CA PRO A 84 -37.29 -34.14 -22.10
C PRO A 84 -38.51 -33.77 -21.25
N PHE A 85 -39.15 -32.67 -21.57
CA PHE A 85 -40.36 -32.24 -20.89
C PHE A 85 -41.47 -32.06 -21.91
N THR A 86 -42.69 -32.14 -21.43
CA THR A 86 -43.88 -31.91 -22.26
C THR A 86 -44.53 -30.63 -21.77
N ASP A 87 -44.62 -29.62 -22.64
CA ASP A 87 -45.52 -28.50 -22.43
C ASP A 87 -46.75 -28.68 -23.32
N ALA A 88 -47.92 -28.66 -22.70
CA ALA A 88 -49.20 -29.03 -23.29
C ALA A 88 -49.15 -30.38 -24.04
N THR A 89 -49.04 -30.35 -25.37
CA THR A 89 -48.98 -31.53 -26.26
C THR A 89 -47.66 -31.67 -27.01
N VAL A 90 -46.72 -30.76 -26.80
CA VAL A 90 -45.42 -30.73 -27.47
C VAL A 90 -44.38 -31.38 -26.55
N VAL A 91 -43.76 -32.46 -27.04
CA VAL A 91 -42.61 -33.08 -26.36
C VAL A 91 -41.35 -32.38 -26.84
N TYR A 92 -40.68 -31.70 -25.93
CA TYR A 92 -39.38 -31.10 -26.17
C TYR A 92 -38.30 -32.14 -25.86
N ASN A 93 -37.71 -32.71 -26.90
CA ASN A 93 -36.60 -33.66 -26.77
C ASN A 93 -35.29 -32.87 -26.74
N VAL A 94 -34.50 -33.04 -25.68
CA VAL A 94 -33.21 -32.37 -25.53
C VAL A 94 -32.15 -33.12 -26.36
N PRO A 95 -31.60 -32.56 -27.46
CA PRO A 95 -30.79 -33.36 -28.39
C PRO A 95 -29.33 -33.55 -27.95
N ASN A 96 -28.81 -32.78 -26.99
CA ASN A 96 -27.36 -32.69 -26.80
C ASN A 96 -26.87 -33.27 -25.47
N THR A 97 -25.98 -34.24 -25.57
CA THR A 97 -24.90 -34.41 -24.60
C THR A 97 -23.89 -33.29 -24.83
N ASP A 98 -24.19 -32.12 -24.29
CA ASP A 98 -23.27 -30.98 -24.32
C ASP A 98 -21.98 -31.32 -23.53
N SER A 99 -20.85 -31.13 -24.21
CA SER A 99 -19.48 -31.43 -23.77
C SER A 99 -18.63 -30.16 -23.67
N SER A 100 -19.26 -28.99 -23.73
CA SER A 100 -18.63 -27.68 -23.62
C SER A 100 -18.05 -27.50 -22.21
N TRP A 101 -16.92 -26.82 -22.15
CA TRP A 101 -16.23 -26.41 -20.95
C TRP A 101 -15.82 -24.95 -21.07
N GLY A 102 -15.79 -24.27 -19.92
CA GLY A 102 -15.28 -22.91 -19.78
C GLY A 102 -14.11 -22.89 -18.79
N ARG A 103 -12.96 -22.35 -19.20
CA ARG A 103 -11.83 -22.07 -18.32
C ARG A 103 -11.86 -20.61 -17.92
N VAL A 104 -12.10 -20.35 -16.65
CA VAL A 104 -12.07 -19.01 -16.09
C VAL A 104 -10.78 -18.81 -15.30
N LYS A 105 -10.02 -17.78 -15.66
CA LYS A 105 -8.75 -17.40 -15.06
C LYS A 105 -8.86 -16.08 -14.32
N PHE A 106 -8.06 -15.92 -13.26
CA PHE A 106 -8.07 -14.73 -12.43
C PHE A 106 -6.67 -14.11 -12.31
N LEU A 107 -6.58 -12.80 -12.51
CA LEU A 107 -5.37 -11.99 -12.29
C LEU A 107 -5.73 -10.71 -11.55
N ARG A 108 -4.72 -10.06 -10.95
CA ARG A 108 -4.86 -8.73 -10.34
C ARG A 108 -3.72 -7.82 -10.78
N LYS A 109 -3.98 -6.51 -10.90
CA LYS A 109 -2.93 -5.48 -10.93
C LYS A 109 -3.39 -4.24 -10.19
N GLY A 110 -2.71 -3.88 -9.10
CA GLY A 110 -3.16 -2.77 -8.25
C GLY A 110 -4.56 -3.05 -7.69
N MET A 111 -5.53 -2.17 -7.95
CA MET A 111 -6.94 -2.37 -7.57
C MET A 111 -7.80 -2.97 -8.69
N ASN A 112 -7.22 -3.33 -9.83
CA ASN A 112 -7.96 -3.98 -10.91
C ASN A 112 -7.92 -5.50 -10.76
N LEU A 113 -9.10 -6.12 -10.68
CA LEU A 113 -9.30 -7.56 -10.81
C LEU A 113 -9.60 -7.88 -12.28
N TYR A 114 -8.90 -8.86 -12.84
CA TYR A 114 -9.10 -9.33 -14.20
C TYR A 114 -9.62 -10.78 -14.18
N ILE A 115 -10.68 -11.03 -14.92
CA ILE A 115 -11.27 -12.35 -15.13
C ILE A 115 -11.24 -12.62 -16.63
N GLY A 116 -10.60 -13.71 -17.04
CA GLY A 116 -10.58 -14.15 -18.43
C GLY A 116 -11.32 -15.47 -18.57
N ILE A 117 -12.08 -15.65 -19.66
CA ILE A 117 -12.71 -16.93 -20.01
C ILE A 117 -12.20 -17.41 -21.37
N THR A 118 -11.92 -18.71 -21.48
CA THR A 118 -11.91 -19.42 -22.76
C THR A 118 -12.91 -20.56 -22.72
N SER A 119 -13.70 -20.70 -23.77
CA SER A 119 -14.68 -21.77 -23.93
C SER A 119 -14.38 -22.55 -25.21
N ASN A 120 -14.67 -23.85 -25.24
CA ASN A 120 -14.70 -24.65 -26.47
C ASN A 120 -16.11 -24.86 -27.02
N ASP A 121 -17.06 -24.06 -26.53
CA ASP A 121 -18.44 -24.13 -26.93
C ASP A 121 -18.62 -24.03 -28.45
N LYS A 122 -19.47 -24.90 -28.98
CA LYS A 122 -19.66 -25.10 -30.41
C LYS A 122 -20.89 -24.39 -30.95
N SER A 123 -21.72 -23.82 -30.10
CA SER A 123 -22.89 -23.06 -30.50
C SER A 123 -23.01 -21.83 -29.59
N ILE A 124 -22.54 -20.70 -30.10
CA ILE A 124 -22.37 -19.50 -29.27
C ILE A 124 -23.60 -18.62 -29.42
N GLY A 125 -24.25 -18.30 -28.31
CA GLY A 125 -25.36 -17.36 -28.28
C GLY A 125 -26.69 -17.99 -28.67
N LYS A 126 -27.69 -17.75 -27.83
CA LYS A 126 -29.05 -18.27 -28.05
C LYS A 126 -30.12 -17.20 -27.95
N PHE A 127 -30.09 -16.46 -26.85
CA PHE A 127 -31.12 -15.50 -26.48
C PHE A 127 -30.72 -14.06 -26.79
N ASP A 128 -31.70 -13.21 -27.05
CA ASP A 128 -31.52 -11.77 -27.25
C ASP A 128 -31.33 -10.97 -25.95
N TRP A 129 -31.46 -11.60 -24.77
CA TRP A 129 -31.31 -10.95 -23.46
C TRP A 129 -30.05 -11.36 -22.68
N GLU A 130 -29.76 -12.66 -22.52
CA GLU A 130 -28.53 -13.19 -21.89
C GLU A 130 -28.15 -14.54 -22.52
N GLY A 131 -26.87 -14.76 -22.86
CA GLY A 131 -26.41 -16.01 -23.45
C GLY A 131 -25.07 -16.47 -22.89
N ASP A 132 -24.28 -17.16 -23.72
CA ASP A 132 -23.01 -17.78 -23.36
C ASP A 132 -22.04 -16.79 -22.72
N GLY A 133 -21.61 -17.07 -21.49
CA GLY A 133 -20.79 -16.11 -20.77
C GLY A 133 -20.60 -16.35 -19.28
N ILE A 134 -20.02 -15.33 -18.64
CA ILE A 134 -19.79 -15.27 -17.21
C ILE A 134 -20.76 -14.29 -16.53
N PHE A 135 -21.26 -14.71 -15.39
CA PHE A 135 -22.17 -13.96 -14.52
C PHE A 135 -21.56 -13.96 -13.13
N LEU A 136 -21.16 -12.80 -12.65
CA LEU A 136 -20.32 -12.63 -11.47
C LEU A 136 -20.98 -11.69 -10.48
N LYS A 137 -20.97 -12.06 -9.21
CA LYS A 137 -21.25 -11.16 -8.08
C LYS A 137 -19.96 -10.96 -7.29
N VAL A 138 -19.58 -9.71 -7.07
CA VAL A 138 -18.44 -9.33 -6.21
C VAL A 138 -18.99 -8.55 -5.01
N LYS A 139 -18.62 -8.91 -3.79
CA LYS A 139 -18.98 -8.08 -2.63
C LYS A 139 -18.21 -6.77 -2.70
N ASN A 140 -18.85 -5.67 -2.33
CA ASN A 140 -18.17 -4.39 -2.09
C ASN A 140 -17.57 -4.35 -0.67
N SER A 141 -16.87 -3.26 -0.32
CA SER A 141 -16.21 -3.15 0.98
C SER A 141 -17.15 -3.19 2.20
N VAL A 142 -18.45 -2.91 1.99
CA VAL A 142 -19.49 -3.02 3.03
C VAL A 142 -20.26 -4.34 2.97
N GLY A 143 -19.77 -5.34 2.22
CA GLY A 143 -20.30 -6.71 2.20
C GLY A 143 -21.50 -6.95 1.29
N GLN A 144 -21.89 -5.98 0.47
CA GLN A 144 -23.04 -6.10 -0.44
C GLN A 144 -22.60 -6.62 -1.81
N GLY A 145 -23.30 -7.62 -2.35
CA GLY A 145 -23.05 -8.15 -3.69
C GLY A 145 -23.33 -7.11 -4.79
N ARG A 146 -22.45 -7.06 -5.79
CA ARG A 146 -22.56 -6.25 -7.00
C ARG A 146 -22.36 -7.11 -8.23
N GLU A 147 -23.28 -6.99 -9.17
CA GLU A 147 -23.36 -7.85 -10.35
C GLU A 147 -22.58 -7.30 -11.54
N PHE A 148 -21.88 -8.20 -12.22
CA PHE A 148 -21.11 -8.00 -13.45
C PHE A 148 -21.40 -9.16 -14.39
N LYS A 149 -21.65 -8.85 -15.66
CA LYS A 149 -21.96 -9.86 -16.67
C LYS A 149 -21.13 -9.61 -17.92
N LEU A 150 -20.65 -10.69 -18.53
CA LEU A 150 -19.99 -10.65 -19.82
C LEU A 150 -20.47 -11.86 -20.62
N TYR A 151 -21.26 -11.64 -21.67
CA TYR A 151 -21.96 -12.70 -22.38
C TYR A 151 -22.25 -12.39 -23.86
N TRP A 152 -22.50 -13.43 -24.65
CA TRP A 152 -22.95 -13.34 -26.03
C TRP A 152 -24.47 -13.24 -26.11
N GLN A 153 -24.99 -12.46 -27.06
CA GLN A 153 -26.42 -12.25 -27.24
C GLN A 153 -26.85 -12.37 -28.70
N ASN A 154 -28.11 -12.77 -28.90
CA ASN A 154 -28.75 -12.93 -30.20
C ASN A 154 -29.47 -11.68 -30.66
N ILE A 155 -28.70 -10.60 -30.90
CA ILE A 155 -29.22 -9.36 -31.47
C ILE A 155 -28.45 -9.05 -32.75
N ASP A 156 -29.13 -8.99 -33.89
CA ASP A 156 -28.53 -8.77 -35.22
C ASP A 156 -27.55 -7.58 -35.27
N ALA A 157 -27.87 -6.49 -34.57
CA ALA A 157 -27.03 -5.28 -34.54
C ALA A 157 -25.67 -5.48 -33.81
N ASN A 158 -25.57 -6.47 -32.92
CA ASN A 158 -24.44 -6.70 -32.02
C ASN A 158 -24.00 -8.18 -32.01
N LYS A 159 -24.34 -8.95 -33.05
CA LYS A 159 -24.12 -10.40 -33.07
C LYS A 159 -22.64 -10.80 -32.91
N ASP A 160 -21.72 -9.95 -33.33
CA ASP A 160 -20.28 -10.21 -33.28
C ASP A 160 -19.59 -9.48 -32.11
N THR A 161 -20.36 -8.95 -31.16
CA THR A 161 -19.82 -8.32 -29.94
C THR A 161 -20.38 -8.93 -28.67
N MET A 162 -19.48 -9.24 -27.74
CA MET A 162 -19.84 -9.70 -26.40
C MET A 162 -20.34 -8.51 -25.59
N ARG A 163 -21.47 -8.68 -24.89
CA ARG A 163 -22.09 -7.65 -24.07
C ARG A 163 -21.50 -7.66 -22.67
N TYR A 164 -21.19 -6.46 -22.18
CA TYR A 164 -20.81 -6.21 -20.79
C TYR A 164 -21.94 -5.47 -20.07
N GLU A 165 -22.28 -5.91 -18.86
CA GLU A 165 -23.19 -5.22 -17.95
C GLU A 165 -22.61 -5.10 -16.54
N GLU A 166 -22.96 -4.02 -15.86
CA GLU A 166 -22.58 -3.77 -14.48
C GLU A 166 -23.73 -3.14 -13.71
N GLN A 167 -23.86 -3.52 -12.45
CA GLN A 167 -24.89 -2.95 -11.56
C GLN A 167 -24.53 -1.53 -11.10
N ILE A 168 -23.24 -1.21 -10.94
CA ILE A 168 -22.76 0.13 -10.65
C ILE A 168 -22.01 0.63 -11.87
N ALA A 169 -22.44 1.77 -12.40
CA ALA A 169 -21.79 2.39 -13.55
C ALA A 169 -20.32 2.73 -13.28
N SER A 170 -19.50 2.56 -14.31
CA SER A 170 -18.06 2.88 -14.33
C SER A 170 -17.20 2.06 -13.36
N THR A 171 -17.64 0.85 -12.98
CA THR A 171 -16.88 -0.01 -12.04
C THR A 171 -16.14 -1.15 -12.73
N GLY A 172 -16.38 -1.39 -14.01
CA GLY A 172 -15.63 -2.36 -14.79
C GLY A 172 -15.75 -2.14 -16.29
N SER A 173 -15.21 -3.08 -17.05
CA SER A 173 -15.26 -3.11 -18.51
C SER A 173 -15.02 -4.54 -18.97
N GLY A 174 -15.64 -4.96 -20.08
CA GLY A 174 -15.42 -6.28 -20.63
C GLY A 174 -15.39 -6.30 -22.15
N TRP A 175 -14.64 -7.25 -22.71
CA TRP A 175 -14.46 -7.48 -24.13
C TRP A 175 -14.53 -8.97 -24.44
N GLY A 176 -15.00 -9.32 -25.63
CA GLY A 176 -15.02 -10.69 -26.13
C GLY A 176 -14.31 -10.82 -27.46
N SER A 177 -13.85 -12.03 -27.76
CA SER A 177 -13.21 -12.37 -29.02
C SER A 177 -13.72 -13.72 -29.54
N LEU A 178 -13.90 -13.80 -30.86
CA LEU A 178 -14.28 -15.03 -31.56
C LEU A 178 -13.10 -15.52 -32.40
N PRO A 179 -12.76 -16.82 -32.35
CA PRO A 179 -11.86 -17.43 -33.31
C PRO A 179 -12.39 -17.28 -34.74
N ALA A 180 -11.48 -17.11 -35.70
CA ALA A 180 -11.83 -16.95 -37.11
C ALA A 180 -12.72 -18.11 -37.60
N GLY A 181 -13.84 -17.78 -38.27
CA GLY A 181 -14.80 -18.75 -38.79
C GLY A 181 -15.92 -19.14 -37.83
N SER A 182 -15.88 -18.68 -36.57
CA SER A 182 -17.00 -18.83 -35.62
C SER A 182 -18.08 -17.79 -35.91
N THR A 183 -19.33 -18.15 -35.68
CA THR A 183 -20.52 -17.34 -35.96
C THR A 183 -21.51 -17.46 -34.82
N VAL A 184 -21.81 -16.32 -34.18
CA VAL A 184 -22.79 -16.30 -33.08
C VAL A 184 -24.20 -16.50 -33.62
N ASN A 185 -25.01 -17.26 -32.88
CA ASN A 185 -26.43 -17.53 -33.11
C ASN A 185 -26.72 -18.36 -34.36
N ASP A 186 -25.77 -19.17 -34.83
CA ASP A 186 -26.00 -20.17 -35.88
C ASP A 186 -25.74 -21.59 -35.38
N THR A 187 -26.81 -22.26 -34.94
CA THR A 187 -26.75 -23.64 -34.44
C THR A 187 -26.43 -24.69 -35.52
N ASN A 188 -26.30 -24.30 -36.79
CA ASN A 188 -25.92 -25.19 -37.89
C ASN A 188 -24.42 -25.14 -38.19
N ASN A 189 -23.73 -24.07 -37.76
CA ASN A 189 -22.29 -23.98 -37.83
C ASN A 189 -21.68 -24.53 -36.54
N VAL A 190 -20.54 -25.20 -36.66
CA VAL A 190 -19.80 -25.68 -35.49
C VAL A 190 -18.73 -24.64 -35.18
N ASP A 191 -18.92 -23.92 -34.09
CA ASP A 191 -17.98 -22.90 -33.63
C ASP A 191 -16.72 -23.51 -32.99
N ASN A 192 -15.66 -22.69 -32.92
CA ASN A 192 -14.40 -23.06 -32.28
C ASN A 192 -14.30 -22.51 -30.84
N GLY A 193 -15.43 -22.20 -30.20
CA GLY A 193 -15.46 -21.55 -28.90
C GLY A 193 -15.33 -20.03 -28.96
N TYR A 194 -15.13 -19.44 -27.79
CA TYR A 194 -14.93 -18.01 -27.62
C TYR A 194 -13.93 -17.72 -26.50
N SER A 195 -13.46 -16.48 -26.46
CA SER A 195 -12.77 -15.94 -25.31
C SER A 195 -13.33 -14.60 -24.90
N GLY A 196 -13.10 -14.21 -23.66
CA GLY A 196 -13.49 -12.90 -23.16
C GLY A 196 -12.68 -12.49 -21.93
N GLU A 197 -12.62 -11.19 -21.71
CA GLU A 197 -11.90 -10.57 -20.62
C GLU A 197 -12.77 -9.53 -19.94
N LEU A 198 -12.74 -9.52 -18.61
CA LEU A 198 -13.47 -8.63 -17.74
C LEU A 198 -12.48 -7.99 -16.76
N ARG A 199 -12.50 -6.67 -16.65
CA ARG A 199 -11.82 -5.91 -15.59
C ARG A 199 -12.85 -5.34 -14.64
N ILE A 200 -12.58 -5.45 -13.34
CA ILE A 200 -13.35 -4.81 -12.27
C ILE A 200 -12.40 -3.93 -11.45
N ASP A 201 -12.77 -2.67 -11.29
CA ASP A 201 -12.11 -1.72 -10.40
C ASP A 201 -12.61 -1.90 -8.98
N LEU A 202 -11.79 -2.53 -8.14
CA LEU A 202 -12.13 -2.80 -6.74
C LEU A 202 -12.17 -1.52 -5.89
N ALA A 203 -11.44 -0.46 -6.27
CA ALA A 203 -11.50 0.81 -5.56
C ALA A 203 -12.86 1.48 -5.74
N ALA A 204 -13.46 1.35 -6.93
CA ALA A 204 -14.81 1.81 -7.19
C ALA A 204 -15.88 1.00 -6.43
N LEU A 205 -15.54 -0.21 -5.96
CA LEU A 205 -16.34 -0.99 -5.01
C LEU A 205 -16.05 -0.64 -3.54
N GLY A 206 -15.31 0.44 -3.28
CA GLY A 206 -15.03 0.97 -1.95
C GLY A 206 -13.91 0.22 -1.22
N TYR A 207 -13.20 -0.70 -1.88
CA TYR A 207 -12.01 -1.29 -1.28
C TYR A 207 -10.85 -0.31 -1.30
N THR A 208 -10.02 -0.38 -0.27
CA THR A 208 -8.75 0.33 -0.19
C THR A 208 -7.60 -0.67 -0.19
N ALA A 209 -6.42 -0.22 -0.59
CA ALA A 209 -5.20 -1.00 -0.38
C ALA A 209 -4.73 -0.82 1.09
N PRO A 210 -4.17 -1.86 1.74
CA PRO A 210 -4.01 -3.23 1.25
C PRO A 210 -5.33 -4.02 1.25
N LEU A 211 -5.58 -4.74 0.15
CA LEU A 211 -6.70 -5.67 0.03
C LEU A 211 -6.19 -7.11 0.02
N GLY A 212 -6.49 -7.86 1.08
CA GLY A 212 -6.08 -9.26 1.23
C GLY A 212 -6.96 -10.25 0.47
N SER A 213 -8.23 -9.93 0.26
CA SER A 213 -9.15 -10.80 -0.49
C SER A 213 -10.42 -10.06 -0.92
N VAL A 214 -11.12 -10.62 -1.92
CA VAL A 214 -12.52 -10.29 -2.20
C VAL A 214 -13.38 -11.55 -2.21
N GLU A 215 -14.64 -11.37 -1.87
CA GLU A 215 -15.64 -12.43 -1.96
C GLU A 215 -16.38 -12.34 -3.29
N VAL A 216 -16.44 -13.44 -4.01
CA VAL A 216 -17.10 -13.56 -5.32
C VAL A 216 -18.02 -14.78 -5.39
N SER A 217 -19.03 -14.70 -6.24
CA SER A 217 -19.77 -15.86 -6.74
C SER A 217 -19.82 -15.77 -8.25
N LEU A 218 -19.46 -16.84 -8.95
CA LEU A 218 -19.32 -16.83 -10.41
C LEU A 218 -20.10 -17.99 -11.01
N THR A 219 -20.86 -17.71 -12.05
CA THR A 219 -21.62 -18.67 -12.85
C THR A 219 -21.18 -18.58 -14.30
N VAL A 220 -20.92 -19.73 -14.92
CA VAL A 220 -20.82 -19.84 -16.38
C VAL A 220 -22.16 -20.39 -16.88
N PHE A 221 -22.78 -19.66 -17.79
CA PHE A 221 -24.04 -20.04 -18.42
C PHE A 221 -23.77 -20.47 -19.86
N ASP A 222 -24.32 -21.64 -20.19
CA ASP A 222 -24.36 -22.22 -21.52
C ASP A 222 -25.84 -22.56 -21.81
N PRO A 223 -26.56 -21.70 -22.55
CA PRO A 223 -27.96 -21.87 -22.90
C PRO A 223 -28.19 -22.87 -24.04
N ASP A 224 -27.16 -23.62 -24.47
CA ASP A 224 -27.27 -24.44 -25.66
C ASP A 224 -28.40 -25.44 -25.59
N GLY A 225 -29.11 -25.53 -26.71
CA GLY A 225 -30.19 -26.48 -26.88
C GLY A 225 -31.52 -26.03 -26.30
N TYR A 226 -31.70 -24.81 -25.78
CA TYR A 226 -33.02 -24.32 -25.34
C TYR A 226 -34.04 -24.25 -26.50
N GLN A 227 -35.22 -24.86 -26.33
CA GLN A 227 -36.23 -25.00 -27.41
C GLN A 227 -37.61 -24.38 -27.09
N HIS A 228 -37.81 -23.76 -25.93
CA HIS A 228 -39.14 -23.40 -25.42
C HIS A 228 -39.44 -21.88 -25.47
N PRO A 229 -40.67 -21.43 -25.75
CA PRO A 229 -41.00 -19.99 -25.77
C PRO A 229 -41.37 -19.35 -24.41
N MET A 230 -41.30 -20.05 -23.27
CA MET A 230 -41.66 -19.51 -21.93
C MET A 230 -40.45 -19.31 -20.97
N ASN A 231 -40.74 -18.86 -19.74
CA ASN A 231 -39.82 -18.40 -18.69
C ASN A 231 -38.62 -19.34 -18.45
N THR A 232 -37.42 -18.86 -18.75
CA THR A 232 -36.12 -19.55 -18.61
C THR A 232 -35.69 -19.81 -17.16
N TRP A 233 -36.43 -19.30 -16.17
CA TRP A 233 -36.12 -19.46 -14.75
C TRP A 233 -36.77 -20.70 -14.10
N ASP A 234 -37.59 -21.47 -14.82
CA ASP A 234 -38.15 -22.73 -14.31
C ASP A 234 -37.19 -23.91 -14.57
N HIS A 235 -36.49 -24.34 -13.53
CA HIS A 235 -35.54 -25.46 -13.58
C HIS A 235 -36.17 -26.82 -13.90
N ASN A 236 -37.50 -26.90 -14.02
CA ASN A 236 -38.20 -28.13 -14.39
C ASN A 236 -38.48 -28.23 -15.89
N VAL A 237 -38.31 -27.13 -16.65
CA VAL A 237 -38.63 -27.03 -18.08
C VAL A 237 -37.51 -26.30 -18.82
N GLY A 238 -36.58 -27.04 -19.42
CA GLY A 238 -35.46 -26.43 -20.16
C GLY A 238 -34.41 -27.42 -20.63
N SER A 239 -33.52 -26.93 -21.48
CA SER A 239 -32.33 -27.60 -22.01
C SER A 239 -31.19 -26.61 -22.01
N PHE A 240 -30.60 -26.35 -20.84
CA PHE A 240 -29.43 -25.48 -20.68
C PHE A 240 -28.54 -25.97 -19.54
N TYR A 241 -27.30 -25.51 -19.51
CA TYR A 241 -26.33 -25.84 -18.48
C TYR A 241 -25.84 -24.61 -17.73
N LYS A 242 -25.83 -24.71 -16.40
CA LYS A 242 -25.19 -23.72 -15.52
C LYS A 242 -24.29 -24.42 -14.55
N SER A 243 -23.10 -23.87 -14.38
CA SER A 243 -22.17 -24.29 -13.33
C SER A 243 -21.61 -23.07 -12.63
N TRP A 244 -21.34 -23.21 -11.33
CA TRP A 244 -20.98 -22.07 -10.50
C TRP A 244 -19.92 -22.41 -9.45
N TRP A 245 -19.16 -21.38 -9.10
CA TRP A 245 -18.28 -21.31 -7.95
C TRP A 245 -18.87 -20.38 -6.90
N GLY A 246 -19.30 -20.94 -5.77
CA GLY A 246 -20.14 -20.24 -4.79
C GLY A 246 -21.59 -20.66 -4.95
N SER A 247 -22.48 -19.71 -5.27
CA SER A 247 -23.89 -19.96 -5.55
C SER A 247 -24.47 -18.91 -6.50
N GLU A 248 -25.21 -19.34 -7.52
CA GLU A 248 -25.94 -18.45 -8.42
C GLU A 248 -27.09 -17.72 -7.69
N TRP A 249 -27.86 -18.48 -6.90
CA TRP A 249 -29.16 -18.08 -6.31
C TRP A 249 -29.15 -17.93 -4.79
N GLY A 250 -27.99 -18.01 -4.16
CA GLY A 250 -27.87 -18.05 -2.70
C GLY A 250 -26.69 -17.24 -2.20
N ASP A 251 -26.53 -17.20 -0.89
CA ASP A 251 -25.57 -16.30 -0.24
C ASP A 251 -24.16 -16.91 -0.08
N VAL A 252 -23.86 -17.98 -0.82
CA VAL A 252 -22.56 -18.64 -0.77
C VAL A 252 -21.59 -17.95 -1.71
N TYR A 253 -20.62 -17.26 -1.12
CA TYR A 253 -19.48 -16.66 -1.82
C TYR A 253 -18.22 -17.51 -1.63
N ARG A 254 -17.20 -17.20 -2.42
CA ARG A 254 -15.87 -17.80 -2.42
C ARG A 254 -14.83 -16.69 -2.39
N SER A 255 -13.64 -16.98 -1.85
CA SER A 255 -12.63 -15.95 -1.64
C SER A 255 -11.57 -15.97 -2.73
N LEU A 256 -11.40 -14.86 -3.44
CA LEU A 256 -10.18 -14.59 -4.20
C LEU A 256 -9.16 -13.99 -3.24
N MET A 257 -8.13 -14.74 -2.91
CA MET A 257 -7.05 -14.31 -2.02
C MET A 257 -5.98 -13.61 -2.83
N PHE A 258 -5.52 -12.44 -2.39
CA PHE A 258 -4.49 -11.69 -3.10
C PHE A 258 -3.14 -11.88 -2.45
N THR A 259 -2.18 -12.33 -3.25
CA THR A 259 -0.78 -12.40 -2.85
C THR A 259 -0.18 -11.00 -2.89
N LEU A 260 0.51 -10.60 -1.82
CA LEU A 260 1.36 -9.41 -1.86
C LEU A 260 2.46 -9.61 -2.90
N GLU A 261 2.74 -8.59 -3.72
CA GLU A 261 3.97 -8.58 -4.53
C GLU A 261 5.18 -8.76 -3.62
N PRO A 262 6.31 -9.34 -4.04
CA PRO A 262 7.52 -9.34 -3.22
C PRO A 262 8.01 -7.89 -2.96
N PHE A 263 8.70 -7.68 -1.84
CA PHE A 263 9.41 -6.43 -1.59
C PHE A 263 10.51 -6.23 -2.63
N GLU A 264 10.74 -4.99 -3.05
CA GLU A 264 11.78 -4.64 -4.03
C GLU A 264 13.14 -4.42 -3.38
N ASP A 265 13.18 -3.91 -2.13
CA ASP A 265 14.36 -3.69 -1.27
C ASP A 265 15.67 -3.42 -2.05
N PRO A 266 15.80 -2.25 -2.71
CA PRO A 266 16.93 -1.98 -3.59
C PRO A 266 18.23 -1.83 -2.80
N ASP A 267 19.32 -2.50 -3.21
CA ASP A 267 20.63 -2.29 -2.56
C ASP A 267 21.20 -0.88 -2.74
N THR A 268 20.80 -0.21 -3.82
CA THR A 268 21.21 1.16 -4.16
C THR A 268 20.03 1.95 -4.69
N LEU A 269 19.87 3.17 -4.19
CA LEU A 269 18.85 4.12 -4.64
C LEU A 269 19.53 5.40 -5.15
N ALA A 270 19.26 5.78 -6.39
CA ALA A 270 19.77 7.04 -6.94
C ALA A 270 18.96 8.21 -6.38
N VAL A 271 19.64 9.21 -5.81
CA VAL A 271 19.07 10.44 -5.25
C VAL A 271 18.74 11.40 -6.40
N LYS A 272 17.72 12.27 -6.28
CA LYS A 272 17.41 13.29 -7.31
C LYS A 272 18.03 14.64 -6.93
N ILE A 273 18.58 15.39 -7.89
CA ILE A 273 19.01 16.78 -7.65
C ILE A 273 17.80 17.71 -7.60
N ALA A 274 17.68 18.49 -6.53
CA ALA A 274 16.69 19.55 -6.41
C ALA A 274 17.04 20.75 -7.30
N ALA A 275 16.11 21.17 -8.15
CA ALA A 275 16.26 22.32 -9.04
C ALA A 275 15.95 23.64 -8.30
N GLY A 276 14.90 23.67 -7.49
CA GLY A 276 14.46 24.83 -6.72
C GLY A 276 15.27 25.07 -5.45
N THR A 277 14.81 26.07 -4.69
CA THR A 277 15.25 26.31 -3.32
C THR A 277 14.43 25.42 -2.40
N MET A 278 15.11 24.71 -1.49
CA MET A 278 14.44 23.94 -0.45
C MET A 278 14.10 24.87 0.71
N SER A 279 12.83 24.95 1.09
CA SER A 279 12.46 25.45 2.40
C SER A 279 12.70 24.35 3.43
N PHE A 280 12.70 24.71 4.72
CA PHE A 280 12.93 23.73 5.78
C PHE A 280 11.94 23.99 6.90
N ASP A 281 10.68 23.72 6.62
CA ASP A 281 9.53 24.01 7.49
C ASP A 281 8.80 22.74 7.94
N GLY A 282 9.24 21.56 7.47
CA GLY A 282 8.68 20.26 7.79
C GLY A 282 7.61 19.80 6.79
N LYS A 283 7.24 20.61 5.80
CA LYS A 283 6.28 20.26 4.76
C LYS A 283 6.99 19.77 3.52
N LEU A 284 6.36 18.86 2.78
CA LEU A 284 6.86 18.42 1.48
C LEU A 284 6.16 19.17 0.35
N ASP A 285 6.12 20.50 0.40
CA ASP A 285 5.36 21.34 -0.52
C ASP A 285 6.19 21.95 -1.68
N GLU A 286 7.50 21.73 -1.68
CA GLU A 286 8.35 22.07 -2.82
C GLU A 286 8.08 21.17 -4.03
N ALA A 287 8.07 21.78 -5.22
CA ALA A 287 7.88 21.06 -6.48
C ALA A 287 8.93 19.94 -6.71
N ASP A 288 10.12 20.06 -6.12
CA ASP A 288 11.20 19.09 -6.26
C ASP A 288 10.91 17.74 -5.59
N TRP A 289 10.05 17.68 -4.56
CA TRP A 289 9.60 16.42 -3.96
C TRP A 289 8.81 15.55 -4.94
N THR A 290 8.20 16.15 -5.95
CA THR A 290 7.52 15.42 -7.02
C THR A 290 8.53 14.64 -7.86
N GLY A 291 8.33 13.33 -7.97
CA GLY A 291 9.24 12.42 -8.67
C GLY A 291 10.58 12.20 -7.95
N ALA A 292 10.70 12.58 -6.68
CA ALA A 292 11.83 12.18 -5.87
C ALA A 292 11.85 10.64 -5.70
N PRO A 293 13.03 10.00 -5.73
CA PRO A 293 13.17 8.58 -5.43
C PRO A 293 12.62 8.30 -4.04
N THR A 294 11.72 7.34 -3.94
CA THR A 294 10.88 7.13 -2.76
C THR A 294 10.94 5.66 -2.32
N LEU A 295 11.22 5.46 -1.03
CA LEU A 295 11.06 4.18 -0.36
C LEU A 295 9.74 4.17 0.40
N ALA A 296 8.95 3.12 0.23
CA ALA A 296 7.65 2.93 0.87
C ALA A 296 7.74 1.83 1.94
N PHE A 297 7.55 2.24 3.19
CA PHE A 297 7.57 1.42 4.41
C PHE A 297 6.15 1.17 4.90
N GLY A 298 5.90 0.02 5.52
CA GLY A 298 4.61 -0.29 6.11
C GLY A 298 4.05 -1.66 5.74
N ALA A 299 3.15 -2.18 6.58
CA ALA A 299 2.50 -3.44 6.34
C ALA A 299 1.63 -3.35 5.07
N GLY A 300 1.91 -4.19 4.07
CA GLY A 300 1.18 -4.12 2.80
C GLY A 300 1.55 -2.93 1.91
N ALA A 301 2.71 -2.29 2.11
CA ALA A 301 3.21 -1.24 1.22
C ALA A 301 3.24 -1.67 -0.28
N GLN A 302 3.41 -2.97 -0.56
CA GLN A 302 3.30 -3.57 -1.90
C GLN A 302 1.97 -3.32 -2.60
N LEU A 303 0.91 -3.11 -1.83
CA LEU A 303 -0.43 -2.83 -2.34
C LEU A 303 -0.74 -1.34 -2.43
N LYS A 304 -0.08 -0.50 -1.60
CA LYS A 304 -0.30 0.95 -1.56
C LYS A 304 0.70 1.76 -2.40
N LYS A 305 1.79 1.13 -2.88
CA LYS A 305 2.83 1.83 -3.66
C LYS A 305 2.29 2.41 -4.96
N VAL A 306 2.83 3.55 -5.37
CA VAL A 306 2.58 4.13 -6.70
C VAL A 306 3.79 3.96 -7.62
N THR A 307 3.59 4.23 -8.91
CA THR A 307 4.65 4.11 -9.92
C THR A 307 5.88 4.95 -9.52
N GLY A 308 7.05 4.31 -9.49
CA GLY A 308 8.33 4.95 -9.16
C GLY A 308 8.78 4.80 -7.70
N GLU A 309 7.94 4.23 -6.84
CA GLU A 309 8.29 3.89 -5.45
C GLU A 309 8.88 2.48 -5.35
N TYR A 310 9.79 2.29 -4.39
CA TYR A 310 10.32 0.99 -4.03
C TYR A 310 9.79 0.56 -2.67
N THR A 311 9.23 -0.64 -2.62
CA THR A 311 8.79 -1.21 -1.33
C THR A 311 9.93 -1.89 -0.62
N VAL A 312 10.09 -1.55 0.65
CA VAL A 312 11.15 -2.07 1.52
C VAL A 312 10.54 -2.94 2.60
N THR A 313 11.34 -3.90 3.06
CA THR A 313 11.11 -5.01 4.01
C THR A 313 9.75 -5.07 4.73
N ALA A 314 9.22 -6.29 4.95
CA ALA A 314 7.90 -6.59 5.52
C ALA A 314 7.52 -6.00 6.88
N GLY A 315 8.38 -5.19 7.45
CA GLY A 315 8.45 -4.95 8.87
C GLY A 315 8.70 -6.25 9.63
N LEU A 316 9.18 -6.11 10.86
CA LEU A 316 9.32 -7.20 11.79
C LEU A 316 8.63 -6.78 13.06
N ASP A 317 7.73 -7.65 13.52
CA ASP A 317 7.29 -7.61 14.90
C ASP A 317 8.52 -7.92 15.76
N ILE A 318 9.01 -6.91 16.48
CA ILE A 318 10.22 -7.10 17.28
C ILE A 318 9.98 -8.08 18.44
N LYS A 319 8.72 -8.38 18.74
CA LYS A 319 8.32 -9.58 19.50
C LYS A 319 7.07 -10.23 18.93
N ASN A 320 7.17 -11.54 18.67
CA ASN A 320 6.02 -12.40 18.42
C ASN A 320 4.97 -12.23 19.53
N PRO A 321 3.67 -12.41 19.21
CA PRO A 321 2.61 -12.47 20.19
C PRO A 321 2.98 -13.32 21.41
N PHE A 322 2.71 -12.80 22.60
CA PHE A 322 2.95 -13.50 23.86
C PHE A 322 1.70 -13.49 24.73
N THR A 323 1.67 -14.40 25.71
CA THR A 323 0.54 -14.54 26.63
C THR A 323 1.01 -14.35 28.06
N GLU A 324 0.35 -13.47 28.78
CA GLU A 324 0.59 -13.22 30.20
C GLU A 324 -0.76 -13.12 30.92
N ALA A 325 -0.90 -13.83 32.05
CA ALA A 325 -2.13 -13.84 32.86
C ALA A 325 -3.42 -14.06 32.03
N ASP A 326 -3.39 -15.01 31.09
CA ASP A 326 -4.49 -15.35 30.16
C ASP A 326 -4.89 -14.24 29.17
N VAL A 327 -4.13 -13.14 29.10
CA VAL A 327 -4.26 -12.11 28.08
C VAL A 327 -3.23 -12.37 26.98
N VAL A 328 -3.69 -12.42 25.73
CA VAL A 328 -2.80 -12.54 24.57
C VAL A 328 -2.52 -11.14 24.03
N TYR A 329 -1.28 -10.69 24.18
CA TYR A 329 -0.81 -9.44 23.61
C TYR A 329 -0.35 -9.70 22.17
N ARG A 330 -0.90 -8.96 21.21
CA ARG A 330 -0.56 -9.04 19.78
C ARG A 330 -0.25 -7.65 19.27
N VAL A 331 0.59 -7.56 18.24
CA VAL A 331 0.54 -6.37 17.38
C VAL A 331 -0.78 -6.44 16.62
N PRO A 332 -1.63 -5.40 16.62
CA PRO A 332 -2.71 -5.31 15.66
C PRO A 332 -2.06 -5.19 14.27
N HIS A 333 -1.94 -6.29 13.52
CA HIS A 333 -1.56 -6.28 12.10
C HIS A 333 -2.55 -5.50 11.20
N THR A 334 -3.50 -4.81 11.80
CA THR A 334 -4.47 -3.94 11.14
C THR A 334 -3.99 -2.50 11.02
N ASP A 335 -2.88 -2.12 11.67
CA ASP A 335 -2.31 -0.83 11.34
C ASP A 335 -1.75 -0.85 9.91
N SER A 336 -2.30 0.04 9.10
CA SER A 336 -2.05 0.11 7.67
C SER A 336 -1.03 1.19 7.32
N THR A 337 -0.41 1.84 8.32
CA THR A 337 0.49 2.97 8.12
C THR A 337 1.48 2.73 6.98
N LEU A 338 1.53 3.71 6.09
CA LEU A 338 2.41 3.80 4.95
C LEU A 338 3.25 5.06 5.09
N THR A 339 4.53 4.86 5.37
CA THR A 339 5.50 5.94 5.43
C THR A 339 6.34 5.96 4.17
N ARG A 340 6.38 7.12 3.51
CA ARG A 340 7.26 7.39 2.36
C ARG A 340 8.47 8.16 2.81
N VAL A 341 9.66 7.65 2.46
CA VAL A 341 10.92 8.35 2.65
C VAL A 341 11.48 8.73 1.28
N LYS A 342 11.61 10.04 1.04
CA LYS A 342 12.02 10.65 -0.23
C LYS A 342 13.41 11.24 -0.09
N PHE A 343 14.21 11.16 -1.16
CA PHE A 343 15.59 11.65 -1.13
C PHE A 343 15.86 12.69 -2.22
N LEU A 344 16.34 13.85 -1.80
CA LEU A 344 16.83 14.92 -2.67
C LEU A 344 18.27 15.29 -2.30
N GLN A 345 19.03 15.75 -3.28
CA GLN A 345 20.33 16.38 -3.07
C GLN A 345 20.26 17.82 -3.59
N LYS A 346 20.78 18.75 -2.81
CA LYS A 346 21.13 20.08 -3.30
C LYS A 346 22.57 20.34 -2.89
N ILE A 347 23.47 20.39 -3.85
CA ILE A 347 24.89 20.70 -3.62
C ILE A 347 25.54 19.72 -2.62
N ASP A 348 25.75 20.20 -1.40
CA ASP A 348 26.44 19.59 -0.28
C ASP A 348 25.48 19.14 0.82
N LYS A 349 24.18 19.15 0.53
CA LYS A 349 23.13 18.75 1.45
C LYS A 349 22.33 17.59 0.89
N LEU A 350 22.07 16.62 1.77
CA LEU A 350 21.09 15.58 1.56
C LEU A 350 19.79 16.00 2.27
N TYR A 351 18.70 16.03 1.54
CA TYR A 351 17.36 16.29 2.06
C TYR A 351 16.57 14.99 2.04
N ILE A 352 15.93 14.71 3.17
CA ILE A 352 15.14 13.50 3.40
C ILE A 352 13.75 13.98 3.81
N GLY A 353 12.76 13.67 2.97
CA GLY A 353 11.36 13.98 3.22
C GLY A 353 10.63 12.75 3.73
N ILE A 354 9.82 12.90 4.76
CA ILE A 354 8.97 11.87 5.34
C ILE A 354 7.52 12.28 5.12
N GLN A 355 6.71 11.36 4.61
CA GLN A 355 5.26 11.53 4.50
C GLN A 355 4.59 10.25 4.99
N SER A 356 3.88 10.34 6.11
CA SER A 356 3.18 9.21 6.74
C SER A 356 1.67 9.45 6.74
N ASP A 357 0.89 8.41 6.41
CA ASP A 357 -0.59 8.42 6.52
C ASP A 357 -1.11 7.86 7.86
N ASP A 358 -0.17 7.69 8.80
CA ASP A 358 -0.32 7.20 10.17
C ASP A 358 -1.52 7.82 10.90
N LYS A 359 -2.29 6.97 11.57
CA LYS A 359 -3.55 7.31 12.21
C LYS A 359 -3.46 7.45 13.72
N SER A 360 -2.35 7.08 14.35
CA SER A 360 -2.15 7.23 15.79
C SER A 360 -0.74 7.74 16.05
N LEU A 361 -0.60 9.06 16.19
CA LEU A 361 0.72 9.63 16.38
C LEU A 361 1.14 9.58 17.85
N CYS A 362 2.25 8.89 18.08
CA CYS A 362 3.03 8.87 19.29
C CYS A 362 2.43 8.13 20.48
N LYS A 363 2.98 6.95 20.73
CA LYS A 363 2.66 6.13 21.90
C LYS A 363 3.49 6.44 23.15
N PHE A 364 4.79 6.74 22.97
CA PHE A 364 5.79 6.74 24.04
C PHE A 364 6.39 8.10 24.33
N ASP A 365 6.89 8.29 25.55
CA ASP A 365 7.54 9.53 26.01
C ASP A 365 9.06 9.59 25.71
N TRP A 366 9.64 8.53 25.16
CA TRP A 366 11.09 8.41 24.92
C TRP A 366 11.47 8.43 23.44
N GLU A 367 10.87 7.58 22.61
CA GLU A 367 10.97 7.59 21.15
C GLU A 367 9.64 7.07 20.60
N GLY A 368 9.01 7.82 19.69
CA GLY A 368 7.76 7.43 19.05
C GLY A 368 7.90 7.35 17.53
N ASP A 369 6.78 7.59 16.86
CA ASP A 369 6.62 7.51 15.40
C ASP A 369 7.64 8.36 14.68
N GLY A 370 8.40 7.75 13.77
CA GLY A 370 9.43 8.49 13.05
C GLY A 370 10.55 7.69 12.42
N LEU A 371 11.54 8.45 11.95
CA LEU A 371 12.73 7.99 11.25
C LEU A 371 13.92 7.85 12.20
N PHE A 372 14.59 6.72 12.09
CA PHE A 372 15.83 6.39 12.78
C PHE A 372 16.88 5.98 11.75
N MET A 373 17.92 6.79 11.58
CA MET A 373 18.87 6.62 10.49
C MET A 373 20.31 6.57 11.00
N LYS A 374 21.11 5.68 10.42
CA LYS A 374 22.58 5.73 10.50
C LYS A 374 23.16 6.02 9.12
N LEU A 375 23.88 7.13 9.01
CA LEU A 375 24.62 7.52 7.82
C LEU A 375 26.12 7.47 8.14
N LYS A 376 26.91 6.80 7.29
CA LYS A 376 28.37 6.82 7.45
C LYS A 376 28.93 8.17 7.00
N THR A 377 29.92 8.68 7.71
CA THR A 377 30.81 9.77 7.25
C THR A 377 31.66 9.28 6.07
N ALA A 378 32.36 10.18 5.38
CA ALA A 378 33.33 9.81 4.34
C ALA A 378 34.45 8.87 4.83
N VAL A 379 34.82 8.92 6.11
CA VAL A 379 35.80 8.01 6.73
C VAL A 379 35.20 6.71 7.27
N GLY A 380 33.92 6.42 6.95
CA GLY A 380 33.24 5.17 7.29
C GLY A 380 32.64 5.07 8.69
N GLN A 381 32.72 6.13 9.51
CA GLN A 381 32.11 6.15 10.85
C GLN A 381 30.59 6.36 10.76
N ALA A 382 29.79 5.51 11.39
CA ALA A 382 28.34 5.69 11.44
C ALA A 382 27.96 6.84 12.38
N ARG A 383 27.07 7.72 11.92
CA ARG A 383 26.44 8.80 12.70
C ARG A 383 24.94 8.59 12.69
N GLU A 384 24.33 8.78 13.86
CA GLU A 384 22.90 8.59 14.05
C GLU A 384 22.16 9.91 13.92
N PHE A 385 21.03 9.85 13.21
CA PHE A 385 20.06 10.92 13.03
C PHE A 385 18.68 10.34 13.36
N LYS A 386 17.93 11.03 14.21
CA LYS A 386 16.58 10.63 14.59
C LYS A 386 15.62 11.78 14.41
N LEU A 387 14.43 11.46 13.91
CA LEU A 387 13.35 12.41 13.71
C LEU A 387 12.05 11.72 14.11
N TYR A 388 11.53 12.01 15.29
CA TYR A 388 10.41 11.26 15.88
C TYR A 388 9.48 12.11 16.75
N TRP A 389 8.22 11.68 16.86
CA TRP A 389 7.23 12.26 17.77
C TRP A 389 7.39 11.69 19.17
N GLN A 390 7.11 12.49 20.22
CA GLN A 390 7.27 12.08 21.61
C GLN A 390 6.10 12.52 22.51
N ASN A 391 5.80 11.71 23.52
CA ASN A 391 4.73 11.93 24.49
C ASN A 391 5.21 12.64 25.76
N THR A 392 6.05 13.66 25.59
CA THR A 392 6.38 14.59 26.68
C THR A 392 5.61 15.88 26.42
N GLY A 393 4.85 16.38 27.39
CA GLY A 393 4.05 17.62 27.24
C GLY A 393 4.82 18.91 26.91
N VAL A 394 6.12 18.82 26.65
CA VAL A 394 6.97 19.88 26.10
C VAL A 394 7.00 19.71 24.58
N ASN A 395 6.39 20.66 23.86
CA ASN A 395 6.26 20.68 22.40
C ASN A 395 5.46 19.51 21.81
N LYS A 396 4.24 19.28 22.34
CA LYS A 396 3.30 18.24 21.91
C LYS A 396 3.10 18.16 20.39
N ASP A 397 3.18 19.30 19.69
CA ASP A 397 2.92 19.40 18.25
C ASP A 397 4.19 19.62 17.41
N THR A 398 5.38 19.27 17.93
CA THR A 398 6.62 19.31 17.15
C THR A 398 7.38 17.99 17.18
N ILE A 399 7.95 17.61 16.04
CA ILE A 399 8.87 16.47 15.96
C ILE A 399 10.18 16.78 16.69
N ARG A 400 10.75 15.80 17.37
CA ARG A 400 12.07 15.88 17.99
C ARG A 400 13.13 15.47 16.98
N TYR A 401 14.17 16.29 16.86
CA TYR A 401 15.37 15.99 16.09
C TYR A 401 16.52 15.70 17.04
N GLU A 402 17.23 14.59 16.78
CA GLU A 402 18.48 14.26 17.47
C GLU A 402 19.56 13.87 16.49
N GLU A 403 20.78 14.28 16.80
CA GLU A 403 21.98 13.88 16.11
C GLU A 403 23.06 13.49 17.11
N GLN A 404 23.87 12.50 16.76
CA GLN A 404 24.94 12.02 17.65
C GLN A 404 26.06 13.06 17.84
N ILE A 405 26.29 13.93 16.85
CA ILE A 405 27.27 15.02 16.90
C ILE A 405 26.55 16.29 16.46
N VAL A 406 26.67 17.34 17.28
CA VAL A 406 26.02 18.63 17.04
C VAL A 406 26.55 19.30 15.77
N GLY A 407 25.63 19.78 14.92
CA GLY A 407 25.90 20.57 13.72
C GLY A 407 26.07 19.78 12.43
N LEU A 408 25.64 18.51 12.40
CA LEU A 408 25.67 17.67 11.18
C LEU A 408 24.36 17.74 10.39
N GLY A 409 23.29 18.22 11.00
CA GLY A 409 22.02 18.40 10.31
C GLY A 409 21.00 19.22 11.08
N MET A 410 19.76 19.14 10.60
CA MET A 410 18.60 19.74 11.23
C MET A 410 17.35 18.92 10.85
N GLY A 411 16.34 18.95 11.72
CA GLY A 411 15.07 18.26 11.53
C GLY A 411 13.88 19.19 11.80
N LYS A 412 12.83 19.10 10.99
CA LYS A 412 11.54 19.79 11.17
C LYS A 412 10.39 18.85 10.84
N GLY A 413 9.23 19.09 11.44
CA GLY A 413 8.05 18.26 11.27
C GLY A 413 6.80 19.12 11.18
N TYR A 414 5.82 18.62 10.46
CA TYR A 414 4.55 19.24 10.19
C TYR A 414 3.42 18.23 10.38
N LEU A 415 2.49 18.52 11.30
CA LEU A 415 1.27 17.73 11.43
C LEU A 415 0.31 18.09 10.29
N LEU A 416 -0.22 17.07 9.63
CA LEU A 416 -1.27 17.29 8.65
C LEU A 416 -2.52 17.82 9.35
N THR A 417 -3.29 18.66 8.66
CA THR A 417 -4.52 19.23 9.22
C THR A 417 -5.44 18.13 9.73
N GLY A 418 -5.82 18.18 11.00
CA GLY A 418 -6.67 17.17 11.64
C GLY A 418 -5.91 16.03 12.31
N SER A 419 -4.58 16.03 12.26
CA SER A 419 -3.76 15.17 13.11
C SER A 419 -3.53 15.82 14.46
N THR A 420 -3.44 14.99 15.47
CA THR A 420 -3.01 15.31 16.82
C THR A 420 -1.85 14.39 17.20
N VAL A 421 -1.16 14.69 18.29
CA VAL A 421 -0.08 13.85 18.82
C VAL A 421 -0.49 13.43 20.21
N ASN A 422 -0.14 12.21 20.63
CA ASN A 422 -0.46 11.68 21.95
C ASN A 422 -1.97 11.61 22.22
N ASP A 423 -2.76 11.27 21.20
CA ASP A 423 -4.19 11.02 21.32
C ASP A 423 -4.54 9.75 20.52
N THR A 424 -4.38 8.59 21.17
CA THR A 424 -4.59 7.29 20.50
C THR A 424 -6.07 6.95 20.30
N ASP A 425 -6.99 7.84 20.70
CA ASP A 425 -8.43 7.68 20.55
C ASP A 425 -8.99 8.49 19.36
N ASP A 426 -8.18 9.35 18.73
CA ASP A 426 -8.53 10.09 17.51
C ASP A 426 -7.97 9.41 16.26
N VAL A 427 -8.61 9.65 15.11
CA VAL A 427 -8.12 9.18 13.81
C VAL A 427 -7.35 10.33 13.16
N ASP A 428 -6.03 10.25 13.19
CA ASP A 428 -5.17 11.29 12.66
C ASP A 428 -5.12 11.29 11.11
N ASN A 429 -4.57 12.35 10.52
CA ASN A 429 -4.28 12.39 9.08
C ASN A 429 -2.82 12.05 8.74
N GLY A 430 -1.99 11.80 9.75
CA GLY A 430 -0.56 11.55 9.64
C GLY A 430 0.27 12.83 9.71
N TYR A 431 1.50 12.76 9.19
CA TYR A 431 2.45 13.85 9.29
C TYR A 431 3.40 13.91 8.09
N GLU A 432 4.00 15.09 7.92
CA GLU A 432 5.15 15.30 7.08
C GLU A 432 6.34 15.73 7.94
N ALA A 433 7.55 15.43 7.48
CA ALA A 433 8.76 15.89 8.13
C ALA A 433 9.93 15.98 7.16
N GLU A 434 10.89 16.82 7.51
CA GLU A 434 12.09 17.05 6.74
C GLU A 434 13.33 16.89 7.62
N LEU A 435 14.33 16.21 7.08
CA LEU A 435 15.68 16.10 7.64
C LEU A 435 16.67 16.57 6.60
N MET A 436 17.54 17.50 6.98
CA MET A 436 18.69 17.93 6.18
C MET A 436 19.98 17.46 6.85
N VAL A 437 20.86 16.84 6.07
CA VAL A 437 22.20 16.45 6.51
C VAL A 437 23.24 17.21 5.70
N ASP A 438 24.16 17.88 6.39
CA ASP A 438 25.31 18.55 5.80
C ASP A 438 26.40 17.52 5.47
N LEU A 439 26.58 17.25 4.18
CA LEU A 439 27.51 16.23 3.69
C LEU A 439 28.97 16.67 3.87
N VAL A 440 29.26 17.97 3.78
CA VAL A 440 30.62 18.50 3.99
C VAL A 440 31.01 18.38 5.47
N ALA A 441 30.09 18.69 6.39
CA ALA A 441 30.30 18.46 7.83
C ALA A 441 30.48 16.97 8.15
N MET A 442 29.83 16.09 7.38
CA MET A 442 30.04 14.63 7.41
C MET A 442 31.36 14.17 6.74
N GLY A 443 32.17 15.11 6.22
CA GLY A 443 33.48 14.88 5.63
C GLY A 443 33.46 14.49 4.15
N TYR A 444 32.31 14.51 3.49
CA TYR A 444 32.20 14.23 2.06
C TYR A 444 32.73 15.41 1.23
N THR A 445 33.29 15.07 0.06
CA THR A 445 34.03 15.97 -0.82
C THR A 445 33.59 15.85 -2.28
N GLY A 446 34.11 16.73 -3.15
CA GLY A 446 33.73 16.85 -4.57
C GLY A 446 34.05 15.65 -5.47
N SER A 447 34.45 14.50 -4.92
CA SER A 447 34.52 13.21 -5.63
C SER A 447 33.52 12.18 -5.10
N ASP A 448 32.92 12.42 -3.95
CA ASP A 448 32.06 11.46 -3.29
C ASP A 448 30.66 11.47 -3.89
N VAL A 449 30.20 10.29 -4.32
CA VAL A 449 28.87 10.10 -4.94
C VAL A 449 28.06 8.97 -4.31
N ASN A 450 28.63 8.25 -3.34
CA ASN A 450 27.94 7.14 -2.67
C ASN A 450 27.90 7.41 -1.18
N LEU A 451 26.70 7.49 -0.63
CA LEU A 451 26.46 7.58 0.80
C LEU A 451 26.00 6.23 1.31
N THR A 452 26.61 5.75 2.41
CA THR A 452 26.27 4.46 3.01
C THR A 452 25.31 4.69 4.17
N VAL A 453 24.09 4.18 4.04
CA VAL A 453 22.98 4.48 4.94
C VAL A 453 22.25 3.21 5.36
N GLN A 454 21.71 3.20 6.56
CA GLN A 454 20.60 2.34 6.92
C GLN A 454 19.57 3.20 7.64
N LEU A 455 18.30 2.88 7.48
CA LEU A 455 17.25 3.61 8.16
C LEU A 455 16.11 2.68 8.54
N ALA A 456 15.43 3.02 9.63
CA ALA A 456 14.27 2.35 10.15
C ALA A 456 13.15 3.37 10.34
N ILE A 457 11.93 2.94 10.04
CA ILE A 457 10.71 3.61 10.45
C ILE A 457 10.21 2.85 11.68
N PHE A 458 10.05 3.59 12.77
CA PHE A 458 9.42 3.09 13.97
C PHE A 458 7.99 3.56 14.01
N ASP A 459 7.12 2.61 14.26
CA ASP A 459 5.68 2.77 14.39
C ASP A 459 5.24 1.92 15.60
N PRO A 460 5.26 2.51 16.81
CA PRO A 460 4.86 1.83 18.04
C PRO A 460 3.36 1.64 18.19
N ASP A 461 2.55 1.92 17.16
CA ASP A 461 1.12 1.73 17.23
C ASP A 461 0.77 0.29 17.58
N GLY A 462 -0.20 0.16 18.49
CA GLY A 462 -0.62 -1.14 19.01
C GLY A 462 0.22 -1.70 20.16
N TYR A 463 1.06 -0.91 20.84
CA TYR A 463 1.55 -1.31 22.17
C TYR A 463 0.38 -1.41 23.17
N GLU A 464 0.00 -2.64 23.52
CA GLU A 464 -1.17 -2.96 24.36
C GLU A 464 -0.84 -3.30 25.82
N HIS A 465 0.45 -3.33 26.20
CA HIS A 465 0.84 -3.84 27.51
C HIS A 465 0.75 -2.76 28.63
N PRO A 466 0.20 -3.07 29.81
CA PRO A 466 -0.03 -2.07 30.88
C PRO A 466 1.22 -1.71 31.71
N MET A 467 2.37 -2.36 31.48
CA MET A 467 3.62 -2.04 32.19
C MET A 467 4.33 -0.82 31.60
N ASN A 468 5.39 -0.42 32.30
CA ASN A 468 6.26 0.68 31.94
C ASN A 468 6.82 0.53 30.50
N ALA A 469 6.63 1.57 29.66
CA ALA A 469 7.15 1.66 28.30
C ALA A 469 8.68 1.53 28.19
N TRP A 470 9.41 1.68 29.29
CA TRP A 470 10.87 1.48 29.37
C TRP A 470 11.30 0.02 29.46
N ASP A 471 10.38 -0.93 29.65
CA ASP A 471 10.72 -2.35 29.64
C ASP A 471 10.67 -2.91 28.22
N HIS A 472 11.78 -2.73 27.50
CA HIS A 472 11.99 -3.28 26.15
C HIS A 472 11.93 -4.82 26.10
N THR A 473 11.78 -5.50 27.24
CA THR A 473 11.64 -6.96 27.31
C THR A 473 10.20 -7.44 27.29
N ILE A 474 9.20 -6.56 27.29
CA ILE A 474 7.77 -6.91 27.29
C ILE A 474 6.97 -5.92 26.43
N GLY A 475 6.65 -6.33 25.21
CA GLY A 475 5.93 -5.48 24.25
C GLY A 475 6.13 -5.91 22.81
N SER A 476 5.07 -5.84 22.02
CA SER A 476 5.10 -6.05 20.58
C SER A 476 4.79 -4.71 19.90
N TYR A 477 5.65 -4.28 18.99
CA TYR A 477 5.52 -3.05 18.20
C TYR A 477 6.07 -3.29 16.80
N TYR A 478 5.71 -2.42 15.85
CA TYR A 478 6.06 -2.58 14.45
C TYR A 478 7.29 -1.73 14.08
N LYS A 479 8.24 -2.34 13.36
CA LYS A 479 9.35 -1.61 12.74
C LYS A 479 9.61 -2.14 11.37
N SER A 480 9.98 -1.25 10.47
CA SER A 480 10.44 -1.60 9.12
C SER A 480 11.72 -0.84 8.82
N TRP A 481 12.55 -1.36 7.92
CA TRP A 481 13.87 -0.77 7.66
C TRP A 481 14.35 -1.01 6.23
N TRP A 482 15.33 -0.21 5.84
CA TRP A 482 16.11 -0.38 4.62
C TRP A 482 17.57 -0.60 5.01
N GLY A 483 18.09 -1.80 4.72
CA GLY A 483 19.35 -2.30 5.31
C GLY A 483 19.08 -3.11 6.56
N SER A 484 19.49 -2.62 7.73
CA SER A 484 19.18 -3.23 9.02
C SER A 484 18.83 -2.20 10.09
N GLU A 485 18.01 -2.57 11.07
CA GLU A 485 17.72 -1.77 12.26
C GLU A 485 18.88 -1.84 13.25
N TRP A 486 20.02 -1.25 12.89
CA TRP A 486 21.25 -1.23 13.71
C TRP A 486 22.18 -2.44 13.61
N GLY A 487 22.02 -3.25 12.58
CA GLY A 487 23.01 -4.28 12.22
C GLY A 487 24.13 -3.74 11.32
N ASP A 488 24.80 -4.68 10.65
CA ASP A 488 25.91 -4.41 9.74
C ASP A 488 25.49 -4.25 8.26
N VAL A 489 24.19 -4.36 7.97
CA VAL A 489 23.68 -4.27 6.59
C VAL A 489 23.31 -2.83 6.28
N PHE A 490 24.16 -2.18 5.49
CA PHE A 490 23.91 -0.84 4.96
C PHE A 490 23.56 -0.91 3.47
N ARG A 491 22.82 0.09 3.03
CA ARG A 491 22.42 0.36 1.65
C ARG A 491 23.16 1.59 1.12
N THR A 492 23.00 1.85 -0.18
CA THR A 492 23.69 2.98 -0.84
C THR A 492 22.70 4.00 -1.37
N LEU A 493 22.83 5.26 -0.95
CA LEU A 493 22.27 6.40 -1.67
C LEU A 493 23.31 6.89 -2.67
N LYS A 494 22.97 6.87 -3.95
CA LYS A 494 23.85 7.31 -5.04
C LYS A 494 23.50 8.72 -5.46
N LEU A 495 24.36 9.68 -5.13
CA LEU A 495 24.28 11.07 -5.56
C LEU A 495 24.48 11.16 -7.08
N GLN A 496 23.84 12.14 -7.72
CA GLN A 496 23.95 12.34 -9.18
C GLN A 496 25.09 13.27 -9.56
N SER A 497 25.52 14.11 -8.62
CA SER A 497 26.66 15.01 -8.75
C SER A 497 27.53 14.92 -7.48
N PRO A 498 28.85 15.10 -7.60
CA PRO A 498 29.72 15.09 -6.44
C PRO A 498 29.40 16.20 -5.44
N VAL A 499 29.79 16.01 -4.18
CA VAL A 499 29.58 16.98 -3.08
C VAL A 499 30.51 18.18 -3.25
N THR A 500 30.06 19.22 -3.95
CA THR A 500 30.85 20.45 -4.13
C THR A 500 30.47 21.47 -3.07
N GLY A 501 31.39 21.83 -2.16
CA GLY A 501 31.15 22.84 -1.11
C GLY A 501 31.09 24.29 -1.61
N ALA A 502 30.51 24.53 -2.78
CA ALA A 502 30.40 25.86 -3.37
C ALA A 502 29.01 26.05 -3.99
N GLU A 503 28.08 26.56 -3.19
CA GLU A 503 26.94 27.33 -3.72
C GLU A 503 27.06 28.78 -3.26
N THR A 504 27.38 29.66 -4.21
CA THR A 504 27.06 31.08 -4.10
C THR A 504 25.58 31.25 -4.43
N ALA A 505 24.71 30.97 -3.47
CA ALA A 505 23.29 31.33 -3.49
C ALA A 505 22.88 31.78 -2.07
N ASP A 506 23.13 33.06 -1.82
CA ASP A 506 22.46 33.99 -0.88
C ASP A 506 21.80 33.45 0.41
N HIS A 507 22.50 32.63 1.19
CA HIS A 507 22.45 32.75 2.64
C HIS A 507 23.73 33.46 3.07
N SER A 508 23.74 34.79 2.97
CA SER A 508 24.84 35.55 3.56
C SER A 508 24.98 35.12 5.03
N VAL A 509 26.09 34.44 5.35
CA VAL A 509 26.57 34.40 6.73
C VAL A 509 26.61 35.86 7.13
N PRO A 510 25.79 36.28 8.12
CA PRO A 510 25.68 37.69 8.45
C PRO A 510 27.08 38.24 8.68
N SER A 511 27.46 39.33 8.01
CA SER A 511 28.81 39.90 8.22
C SER A 511 28.99 40.45 9.63
N VAL A 512 27.87 40.63 10.36
CA VAL A 512 27.79 41.15 11.71
C VAL A 512 26.74 40.37 12.51
N TYR A 513 26.88 40.35 13.83
CA TYR A 513 25.82 39.88 14.73
C TYR A 513 24.54 40.69 14.56
N SER A 514 23.39 40.04 14.61
CA SER A 514 22.08 40.71 14.53
C SER A 514 21.05 40.04 15.43
N LEU A 515 20.12 40.82 15.97
CA LEU A 515 18.93 40.34 16.68
C LEU A 515 17.70 40.99 16.03
N GLY A 516 16.92 40.19 15.33
CA GLY A 516 15.69 40.59 14.65
C GLY A 516 14.58 40.93 15.64
N GLN A 517 13.56 41.66 15.17
CA GLN A 517 12.34 41.83 15.95
C GLN A 517 11.50 40.55 15.87
N ASN A 518 10.90 40.14 16.99
CA ASN A 518 10.05 38.97 17.01
C ASN A 518 8.82 39.17 16.11
N TYR A 519 8.40 38.12 15.41
CA TYR A 519 7.21 38.15 14.55
C TYR A 519 6.32 36.92 14.79
N PRO A 520 5.01 37.10 14.97
CA PRO A 520 4.28 38.38 15.07
C PRO A 520 4.65 39.18 16.34
N ASN A 521 4.42 40.51 16.34
CA ASN A 521 4.49 41.37 17.53
C ASN A 521 3.51 42.56 17.37
N PRO A 522 2.42 42.67 18.15
CA PRO A 522 2.05 41.82 19.29
C PRO A 522 1.80 40.35 18.91
N PHE A 523 1.92 39.44 19.87
CA PHE A 523 1.76 37.99 19.64
C PHE A 523 0.82 37.34 20.66
N ASN A 524 0.25 36.19 20.28
CA ASN A 524 -0.63 35.38 21.14
C ASN A 524 -0.71 33.91 20.65
N PRO A 525 -0.32 32.90 21.45
CA PRO A 525 0.64 32.96 22.55
C PRO A 525 2.09 32.76 22.08
N SER A 526 2.35 32.58 20.77
CA SER A 526 3.67 32.26 20.21
C SER A 526 4.22 33.32 19.25
N THR A 527 5.55 33.45 19.20
CA THR A 527 6.27 34.35 18.30
C THR A 527 7.64 33.76 17.95
N THR A 528 8.18 34.09 16.78
CA THR A 528 9.53 33.66 16.36
C THR A 528 10.52 34.79 16.54
N ILE A 529 11.67 34.48 17.16
CA ILE A 529 12.81 35.37 17.35
C ILE A 529 13.95 34.91 16.45
N GLN A 530 14.35 35.77 15.52
CA GLN A 530 15.46 35.53 14.59
C GLN A 530 16.73 36.25 15.04
N PHE A 531 17.90 35.63 14.91
CA PHE A 531 19.20 36.30 15.09
C PHE A 531 20.28 35.76 14.14
N GLY A 532 21.27 36.59 13.84
CA GLY A 532 22.38 36.26 12.95
C GLY A 532 23.70 36.17 13.70
N LEU A 533 24.49 35.14 13.37
CA LEU A 533 25.84 34.90 13.89
C LEU A 533 26.87 34.95 12.74
N PRO A 534 27.84 35.88 12.74
CA PRO A 534 28.90 35.95 11.74
C PRO A 534 29.94 34.84 11.87
N THR A 535 30.05 34.25 13.06
CA THR A 535 31.01 33.19 13.38
C THR A 535 30.41 32.24 14.41
N ARG A 536 31.07 31.12 14.65
CA ARG A 536 30.71 30.15 15.68
C ARG A 536 30.89 30.75 17.07
N SER A 537 29.84 30.72 17.87
CA SER A 537 29.77 31.46 19.14
C SER A 537 29.06 30.68 20.25
N MET A 538 29.46 30.94 21.49
CA MET A 538 28.67 30.57 22.67
C MET A 538 27.52 31.56 22.82
N VAL A 539 26.29 31.08 22.71
CA VAL A 539 25.07 31.90 22.63
C VAL A 539 24.15 31.65 23.81
N THR A 540 23.59 32.73 24.37
CA THR A 540 22.45 32.69 25.29
C THR A 540 21.33 33.61 24.81
N LEU A 541 20.11 33.08 24.69
CA LEU A 541 18.90 33.86 24.43
C LEU A 541 17.94 33.68 25.60
N LYS A 542 17.60 34.77 26.29
CA LYS A 542 16.81 34.76 27.51
C LYS A 542 15.67 35.77 27.48
N ILE A 543 14.54 35.41 28.06
CA ILE A 543 13.33 36.24 28.22
C ILE A 543 13.28 36.79 29.64
N TYR A 544 12.89 38.07 29.79
CA TYR A 544 12.77 38.79 31.05
C TYR A 544 11.44 39.54 31.14
N ASP A 545 10.93 39.71 32.36
CA ASP A 545 9.78 40.57 32.64
C ASP A 545 10.19 42.04 32.84
N VAL A 546 9.20 42.92 33.07
CA VAL A 546 9.42 44.36 33.30
C VAL A 546 10.24 44.70 34.55
N LEU A 547 10.37 43.75 35.50
CA LEU A 547 11.16 43.91 36.72
C LEU A 547 12.60 43.38 36.53
N GLY A 548 12.93 42.88 35.34
CA GLY A 548 14.24 42.30 35.04
C GLY A 548 14.43 40.89 35.58
N ARG A 549 13.35 40.19 35.95
CA ARG A 549 13.41 38.79 36.37
C ARG A 549 13.48 37.90 35.13
N GLU A 550 14.41 36.95 35.10
CA GLU A 550 14.48 35.95 34.05
C GLU A 550 13.21 35.08 34.10
N VAL A 551 12.52 35.01 32.97
CA VAL A 551 11.29 34.23 32.80
C VAL A 551 11.60 32.87 32.18
N GLN A 552 12.46 32.85 31.16
CA GLN A 552 12.81 31.64 30.43
C GLN A 552 14.14 31.81 29.69
N THR A 553 14.96 30.77 29.64
CA THR A 553 16.11 30.66 28.73
C THR A 553 15.67 29.84 27.50
N LEU A 554 15.82 30.40 26.30
CA LEU A 554 15.48 29.74 25.02
C LEU A 554 16.64 28.96 24.41
N VAL A 555 17.87 29.47 24.56
CA VAL A 555 19.10 28.74 24.22
C VAL A 555 20.22 29.16 25.17
N ASN A 556 21.09 28.21 25.50
CA ASN A 556 22.33 28.42 26.23
C ASN A 556 23.35 27.36 25.80
N GLY A 557 24.13 27.66 24.77
CA GLY A 557 25.02 26.69 24.17
C GLY A 557 25.80 27.23 22.98
N GLU A 558 26.67 26.38 22.44
CA GLU A 558 27.46 26.68 21.25
C GLU A 558 26.62 26.59 19.98
N MET A 559 26.75 27.58 19.08
CA MET A 559 26.01 27.67 17.83
C MET A 559 26.94 28.01 16.66
N ALA A 560 26.68 27.43 15.48
CA ALA A 560 27.42 27.70 14.25
C ALA A 560 27.10 29.10 13.67
N ALA A 561 27.98 29.61 12.81
CA ALA A 561 27.71 30.84 12.04
C ALA A 561 26.46 30.64 11.15
N GLY A 562 25.63 31.68 11.02
CA GLY A 562 24.39 31.62 10.25
C GLY A 562 23.24 32.38 10.91
N THR A 563 22.08 32.35 10.26
CA THR A 563 20.82 32.89 10.81
C THR A 563 20.06 31.79 11.53
N HIS A 564 19.54 32.08 12.71
CA HIS A 564 18.87 31.13 13.60
C HIS A 564 17.51 31.66 14.04
N ASP A 565 16.50 30.77 14.11
CA ASP A 565 15.14 31.09 14.51
C ASP A 565 14.70 30.28 15.74
N PHE A 566 14.17 30.96 16.76
CA PHE A 566 13.65 30.36 17.99
C PHE A 566 12.19 30.74 18.21
N VAL A 567 11.33 29.75 18.42
CA VAL A 567 9.93 29.98 18.77
C VAL A 567 9.79 30.15 20.28
N PHE A 568 9.17 31.25 20.71
CA PHE A 568 8.84 31.54 22.09
C PHE A 568 7.34 31.36 22.33
N HIS A 569 6.96 30.45 23.22
CA HIS A 569 5.58 30.21 23.65
C HIS A 569 5.33 30.78 25.05
N ALA A 570 4.42 31.75 25.14
CA ALA A 570 4.11 32.48 26.37
C ALA A 570 2.75 32.11 26.99
N GLY A 571 2.25 30.89 26.72
CA GLY A 571 0.91 30.44 27.15
C GLY A 571 0.66 30.59 28.65
N ASN A 572 1.70 30.39 29.47
CA ASN A 572 1.62 30.48 30.93
C ASN A 572 1.93 31.88 31.50
N LEU A 573 2.17 32.88 30.65
CA LEU A 573 2.52 34.24 31.07
C LEU A 573 1.30 35.17 30.97
N SER A 574 1.23 36.20 31.81
CA SER A 574 0.18 37.23 31.71
C SER A 574 0.43 38.17 30.53
N SER A 575 -0.63 38.68 29.88
CA SER A 575 -0.51 39.76 28.89
C SER A 575 0.35 40.90 29.43
N GLY A 576 1.25 41.43 28.61
CA GLY A 576 2.18 42.45 29.07
C GLY A 576 3.43 42.57 28.20
N LEU A 577 4.29 43.49 28.63
CA LEU A 577 5.58 43.76 28.01
C LEU A 577 6.65 42.85 28.61
N TYR A 578 7.46 42.26 27.75
CA TYR A 578 8.63 41.47 28.12
C TYR A 578 9.82 41.87 27.24
N PHE A 579 10.99 41.38 27.60
CA PHE A 579 12.25 41.64 26.91
C PHE A 579 12.94 40.32 26.59
N TYR A 580 13.67 40.29 25.48
CA TYR A 580 14.59 39.20 25.18
C TYR A 580 15.99 39.75 24.95
N ILE A 581 16.97 39.05 25.51
CA ILE A 581 18.39 39.40 25.46
C ILE A 581 19.14 38.26 24.79
N LEU A 582 19.81 38.57 23.68
CA LEU A 582 20.81 37.69 23.07
C LEU A 582 22.19 38.10 23.58
N SER A 583 23.01 37.13 23.97
CA SER A 583 24.45 37.30 24.18
C SER A 583 25.20 36.25 23.37
N ALA A 584 26.21 36.64 22.62
CA ALA A 584 27.01 35.75 21.78
C ALA A 584 28.51 36.06 21.96
N THR A 585 29.29 35.05 22.33
CA THR A 585 30.74 35.16 22.49
C THR A 585 31.43 34.28 21.46
N PRO A 586 32.22 34.85 20.51
CA PRO A 586 32.93 34.06 19.52
C PRO A 586 33.88 33.04 20.14
N LEU A 587 33.95 31.84 19.54
CA LEU A 587 34.81 30.74 20.02
C LEU A 587 36.11 30.58 19.20
N SER A 588 36.20 31.17 18.01
CA SER A 588 37.41 31.20 17.18
C SER A 588 38.27 32.44 17.47
N GLY A 589 39.60 32.33 17.27
CA GLY A 589 40.59 33.39 17.51
C GLY A 589 40.52 34.61 16.57
N ASP A 590 39.35 34.87 15.99
CA ASP A 590 39.05 36.03 15.19
C ASP A 590 38.73 37.21 16.11
N ARG A 591 39.22 38.41 15.77
CA ARG A 591 39.12 39.64 16.57
C ARG A 591 37.71 40.24 16.62
N GLN A 592 36.67 39.42 16.69
CA GLN A 592 35.30 39.90 16.87
C GLN A 592 34.96 40.02 18.36
N GLU A 593 34.38 41.16 18.73
CA GLU A 593 33.97 41.42 20.11
C GLU A 593 32.70 40.61 20.47
N PRO A 594 32.50 40.26 21.75
CA PRO A 594 31.24 39.69 22.23
C PRO A 594 30.06 40.61 21.88
N PHE A 595 28.94 40.01 21.48
CA PHE A 595 27.71 40.71 21.13
C PHE A 595 26.66 40.54 22.23
N ALA A 596 25.98 41.63 22.59
CA ALA A 596 24.78 41.59 23.39
C ALA A 596 23.72 42.56 22.83
N SER A 597 22.48 42.10 22.71
CA SER A 597 21.38 42.93 22.21
C SER A 597 20.06 42.59 22.90
N THR A 598 19.23 43.62 23.08
CA THR A 598 17.94 43.51 23.78
C THR A 598 16.82 44.06 22.90
N LYS A 599 15.69 43.35 22.88
CA LYS A 599 14.48 43.74 22.16
C LYS A 599 13.24 43.49 23.01
N LYS A 600 12.10 44.06 22.60
CA LYS A 600 10.83 44.04 23.34
C LYS A 600 9.81 43.16 22.64
N LEU A 601 9.05 42.38 23.41
CA LEU A 601 7.95 41.55 22.94
C LEU A 601 6.66 41.92 23.69
N LEU A 602 5.54 42.07 22.98
CA LEU A 602 4.24 42.44 23.54
C LEU A 602 3.27 41.27 23.42
N LEU A 603 2.95 40.64 24.55
CA LEU A 603 1.98 39.54 24.63
C LEU A 603 0.58 40.11 24.86
N VAL A 604 -0.38 39.71 24.03
CA VAL A 604 -1.80 40.13 24.14
C VAL A 604 -2.68 38.89 24.14
N LYS A 605 -3.20 38.51 25.31
CA LYS A 605 -4.23 37.47 25.44
C LYS A 605 -5.63 37.99 25.18
#